data_AF-A0A2G9MUL2-F1
#
_entry.id   AF-A0A2G9MUL2-F1
#
_cell.length_a   1.000
_cell.length_b   1.000
_cell.length_c   1.000
_cell.angle_alpha   90.00
_cell.angle_beta   90.00
_cell.angle_gamma   90.00
#
_symmetry.space_group_name_H-M   'P 1'
#
loop_
_entity.id
_entity.type
_entity.pdbx_description
1 polymer ?
#
loop_
_entity_poly.entity_id
_entity_poly.type
_entity_poly.pdbx_seq_one_letter_code
_entity_poly.pdbx_strand_id
1 'polypeptide(L)' 'MKKNTDDPYLNELKNEFEKYSSELKILKKTLLKSNSPDEQSKIIKKIDSVAKEMEKNQRQSSKVTKSRLKEISRTKKRF' A
#
# COMPACT_ATOMS: atom_id res chain seq x y z
N MET A 1 21.24 -7.64 -17.37
CA MET A 1 20.47 -8.50 -16.44
C MET A 1 19.15 -7.82 -16.12
N LYS A 2 18.02 -8.38 -16.58
CA LYS A 2 16.69 -7.94 -16.14
C LYS A 2 16.55 -8.30 -14.65
N LYS A 3 16.27 -7.33 -13.79
CA LYS A 3 15.88 -7.61 -12.40
C LYS A 3 14.56 -8.39 -12.49
N ASN A 4 14.55 -9.66 -12.10
CA ASN A 4 13.30 -10.38 -11.87
C ASN A 4 12.65 -9.75 -10.64
N THR A 5 11.82 -8.73 -10.88
CA THR A 5 10.98 -8.05 -9.88
C THR A 5 9.66 -8.77 -9.64
N ASP A 6 9.45 -9.93 -10.26
CA ASP A 6 8.25 -10.76 -10.08
C ASP A 6 8.35 -11.57 -8.79
N ASP A 7 8.42 -10.89 -7.65
CA ASP A 7 8.09 -11.49 -6.36
C ASP A 7 6.55 -11.47 -6.24
N PRO A 8 5.86 -12.64 -6.26
CA PRO A 8 4.40 -12.69 -6.24
C PRO A 8 3.80 -11.93 -5.06
N TYR A 9 4.47 -11.96 -3.90
CA TYR A 9 4.00 -11.28 -2.71
C TYR A 9 4.20 -9.75 -2.80
N LEU A 10 5.31 -9.28 -3.38
CA LEU A 10 5.46 -7.83 -3.65
C LEU A 10 4.43 -7.34 -4.67
N ASN A 11 4.05 -8.18 -5.64
CA ASN A 11 3.00 -7.86 -6.61
C ASN A 11 1.62 -7.74 -5.94
N GLU A 12 1.28 -8.64 -5.02
CA GLU A 12 0.06 -8.53 -4.21
C GLU A 12 0.03 -7.24 -3.39
N LEU A 13 1.12 -6.94 -2.66
CA LEU A 13 1.22 -5.71 -1.87
C LEU A 13 1.07 -4.45 -2.73
N LYS A 14 1.64 -4.45 -3.94
CA LYS A 14 1.47 -3.35 -4.90
C LYS A 14 0.01 -3.21 -5.33
N ASN A 15 -0.65 -4.31 -5.69
CA ASN A 15 -2.06 -4.29 -6.10
C ASN A 15 -2.97 -3.79 -4.99
N GLU A 16 -2.72 -4.18 -3.74
CA GLU A 16 -3.44 -3.66 -2.57
C GLU A 16 -3.23 -2.15 -2.38
N PHE A 17 -1.99 -1.68 -2.51
CA PHE A 17 -1.66 -0.25 -2.39
C PHE A 17 -2.39 0.60 -3.45
N GLU A 18 -2.49 0.10 -4.68
CA GLU A 18 -3.25 0.73 -5.75
C GLU A 18 -4.75 0.79 -5.43
N LYS A 19 -5.31 -0.27 -4.84
CA LYS A 19 -6.70 -0.29 -4.37
C LYS A 19 -6.94 0.77 -3.29
N TYR A 20 -6.09 0.85 -2.27
CA TYR A 20 -6.20 1.87 -1.23
C TYR A 20 -6.13 3.28 -1.81
N SER A 21 -5.21 3.52 -2.75
CA SER A 21 -5.07 4.82 -3.42
C SER A 21 -6.34 5.21 -4.19
N SER A 22 -6.95 4.25 -4.90
CA SER A 22 -8.22 4.44 -5.60
C SER A 22 -9.37 4.74 -4.63
N GLU A 23 -9.47 3.96 -3.55
CA GLU A 23 -10.50 4.12 -2.53
C GLU A 23 -10.39 5.48 -1.82
N LEU A 24 -9.20 5.90 -1.42
CA LEU A 24 -8.97 7.23 -0.81
C LEU A 24 -9.37 8.36 -1.76
N LYS A 25 -9.08 8.23 -3.07
CA LYS A 25 -9.48 9.21 -4.08
C LYS A 25 -11.01 9.32 -4.19
N ILE A 26 -11.71 8.19 -4.11
CA ILE A 26 -13.19 8.15 -4.12
C ILE A 26 -13.73 8.77 -2.84
N LEU A 27 -13.27 8.32 -1.66
CA LEU A 27 -13.72 8.82 -0.37
C LEU A 27 -13.51 10.33 -0.24
N LYS A 28 -12.37 10.86 -0.69
CA LYS A 28 -12.10 12.30 -0.71
C LYS A 28 -13.12 13.05 -1.57
N LYS A 29 -13.44 12.54 -2.76
CA LYS A 29 -14.46 13.16 -3.63
C LYS A 29 -15.85 13.10 -3.00
N THR A 30 -16.19 12.00 -2.35
CA THR A 30 -17.47 11.83 -1.66
C THR A 30 -17.59 12.76 -0.46
N LEU A 31 -16.51 12.92 0.32
CA LEU A 31 -16.45 13.85 1.45
C LEU A 31 -16.78 15.29 1.01
N LEU A 32 -16.15 15.75 -0.08
CA LEU A 32 -16.35 17.09 -0.61
C LEU A 32 -17.75 17.34 -1.20
N LYS A 33 -18.50 16.27 -1.48
CA LYS A 33 -19.86 16.35 -2.04
C LYS A 33 -20.97 16.15 -0.99
N SER A 34 -20.62 15.65 0.20
CA SER A 34 -21.61 15.44 1.26
C SER A 34 -21.89 16.75 1.98
N ASN A 35 -23.17 17.04 2.21
CA ASN A 35 -23.65 18.22 2.92
C ASN A 35 -24.12 17.90 4.35
N SER A 36 -23.97 16.65 4.79
CA SER A 36 -24.37 16.20 6.13
C SER A 36 -23.13 16.01 7.02
N PRO A 37 -23.04 16.68 8.18
CA PRO A 37 -21.94 16.48 9.12
C PRO A 37 -21.78 15.02 9.56
N ASP A 38 -22.88 14.29 9.73
CA ASP A 38 -22.86 12.88 10.14
C ASP A 38 -22.29 11.97 9.04
N GLU A 39 -22.64 12.23 7.79
CA GLU A 39 -22.08 11.51 6.65
C GLU A 39 -20.60 11.83 6.47
N GLN A 40 -20.22 13.10 6.55
CA GLN A 40 -18.83 13.54 6.50
C GLN A 40 -18.00 12.85 7.59
N SER A 41 -18.51 12.78 8.82
CA SER A 41 -17.87 12.08 9.94
C SER A 41 -17.65 10.59 9.65
N LYS A 42 -18.63 9.90 9.07
CA LYS A 42 -18.50 8.50 8.64
C LYS A 42 -17.44 8.34 7.54
N ILE A 43 -17.39 9.26 6.57
CA ILE A 43 -16.41 9.21 5.48
C ILE A 43 -14.99 9.45 6.01
N ILE A 44 -14.80 10.39 6.93
CA ILE A 44 -13.51 10.67 7.59
C ILE A 44 -13.01 9.42 8.32
N LYS A 45 -13.86 8.75 9.10
CA LYS A 45 -13.49 7.49 9.78
C LYS A 45 -13.06 6.40 8.81
N LYS A 46 -13.70 6.31 7.63
CA LYS A 46 -13.29 5.38 6.58
C LYS A 46 -11.93 5.75 5.98
N ILE A 47 -11.69 7.04 5.71
CA ILE A 47 -10.40 7.54 5.24
C ILE A 47 -9.29 7.15 6.22
N ASP A 48 -9.49 7.38 7.52
CA ASP A 48 -8.52 7.01 8.56
C ASP A 48 -8.24 5.51 8.58
N SER A 49 -9.29 4.69 8.45
CA SER A 49 -9.14 3.22 8.39
C SER A 49 -8.32 2.78 7.18
N VAL A 50 -8.63 3.31 5.99
CA VAL A 50 -7.92 2.95 4.75
C VAL A 50 -6.47 3.43 4.80
N ALA A 51 -6.22 4.63 5.33
CA ALA A 51 -4.88 5.18 5.48
C ALA A 51 -4.01 4.31 6.40
N LYS A 52 -4.57 3.79 7.50
CA LYS A 52 -3.87 2.87 8.42
C LYS A 52 -3.47 1.56 7.73
N GLU A 53 -4.37 0.95 6.97
CA GLU A 53 -4.04 -0.28 6.22
C GLU A 53 -3.02 -0.01 5.11
N MET A 54 -3.11 1.13 4.43
CA MET A 54 -2.14 1.56 3.43
C MET A 54 -0.74 1.74 4.02
N GLU A 55 -0.62 2.35 5.21
CA GLU A 55 0.65 2.49 5.91
C GLU A 55 1.24 1.11 6.30
N LYS A 56 0.41 0.21 6.82
CA LYS A 56 0.81 -1.16 7.17
C LYS A 56 1.33 -1.92 5.94
N ASN A 57 0.62 -1.82 4.81
CA ASN A 57 1.05 -2.40 3.54
C ASN A 57 2.41 -1.82 3.09
N GLN A 58 2.60 -0.49 3.15
CA GLN A 58 3.87 0.16 2.79
C GLN A 58 5.04 -0.31 3.67
N ARG A 59 4.82 -0.44 4.98
CA ARG A 59 5.82 -0.97 5.92
C ARG A 59 6.20 -2.41 5.57
N GLN A 60 5.20 -3.25 5.25
CA GLN A 60 5.42 -4.64 4.86
C GLN A 60 6.20 -4.74 3.53
N SER A 61 5.81 -3.97 2.51
CA SER A 61 6.51 -3.91 1.22
C SER A 61 7.97 -3.49 1.39
N SER A 62 8.22 -2.50 2.25
CA SER A 62 9.58 -2.05 2.59
C SER A 62 10.41 -3.15 3.27
N LYS A 63 9.80 -3.90 4.20
CA LYS A 63 10.46 -5.00 4.92
C LYS A 63 10.84 -6.13 3.96
N VAL A 64 9.90 -6.56 3.11
CA VAL A 64 10.11 -7.64 2.14
C VAL A 64 11.18 -7.24 1.14
N THR A 65 11.09 -6.04 0.57
CA THR A 65 12.08 -5.52 -0.38
C THR A 65 13.49 -5.50 0.23
N LYS A 66 13.63 -5.01 1.47
CA LYS A 66 14.91 -5.05 2.19
C LYS A 66 15.41 -6.48 2.42
N SER A 67 14.51 -7.43 2.71
CA SER A 67 14.88 -8.86 2.85
C SER A 67 15.40 -9.43 1.54
N ARG A 68 14.70 -9.21 0.42
CA ARG A 68 15.10 -9.69 -0.91
C ARG A 68 16.45 -9.13 -1.34
N LEU A 69 16.70 -7.84 -1.10
CA LEU A 69 18.00 -7.23 -1.40
C LEU A 69 19.13 -7.85 -0.58
N LYS A 70 18.89 -8.21 0.69
CA LYS A 70 19.86 -8.93 1.53
C LYS A 70 20.10 -10.37 1.05
N GLU A 71 19.06 -11.06 0.61
CA GLU A 71 19.19 -12.41 0.03
C GLU A 71 20.06 -12.36 -1.23
N ILE A 72 19.75 -11.45 -2.16
CA ILE A 72 20.50 -11.27 -3.41
C ILE A 72 21.98 -10.94 -3.12
N SER A 73 22.26 -10.03 -2.17
CA SER A 73 23.64 -9.66 -1.85
C SER A 73 24.43 -10.79 -1.18
N ARG A 74 23.79 -11.59 -0.32
CA ARG A 74 24.40 -12.79 0.29
C ARG A 74 24.72 -13.85 -0.75
N THR A 75 23.79 -14.11 -1.67
CA THR A 75 24.01 -15.06 -2.77
C THR A 75 25.18 -14.61 -3.63
N LYS A 76 25.26 -13.32 -3.99
CA LYS A 76 26.37 -12.77 -4.77
C LYS A 76 27.73 -12.85 -4.08
N LYS A 77 27.80 -12.86 -2.74
CA LYS A 77 29.05 -12.98 -1.98
C LYS A 77 29.55 -14.43 -1.84
N ARG A 78 28.67 -15.42 -2.11
CA ARG A 78 29.00 -16.85 -2.04
C ARG A 78 29.50 -17.43 -3.37
N PHE A 79 29.35 -16.68 -4.46
CA PHE A 79 29.91 -16.96 -5.78
C PHE A 79 31.07 -15.99 -6.05
#